data_AF-H0XPZ6-F1
#
_entry.id   AF-H0XPZ6-F1
#
_cell.length_a   1.000
_cell.length_b   1.000
_cell.length_c   1.000
_cell.angle_alpha   90.00
_cell.angle_beta   90.00
_cell.angle_gamma   90.00
#
_symmetry.space_group_name_H-M   'P 1'
#
loop_
_entity.id
_entity.type
_entity.pdbx_description
1 polymer ?
#
loop_
_entity_poly.entity_id
_entity_poly.type
_entity_poly.pdbx_seq_one_letter_code
_entity_poly.pdbx_strand_id
1 'polypeptide(L)'
;MAGLPRAALLLLAALAVALAVSSAARLVGGWMDAQVNEEGVQRALDFAISEYNKASNDRYQSRALQVKNARKQVVAGMNYALEVEIGRTTCTKSQPKLGDCPFHEQPHLQRKMLCSFQIYSIPWQGKMTMTKYSCENA
;
A
#
# COMPACT_ATOMS: atom_id res chain seq x y z
N MET A 1 -53.02 16.75 -11.75
CA MET A 1 -51.71 16.11 -11.51
C MET A 1 -51.31 15.41 -12.81
N ALA A 2 -50.52 16.04 -13.66
CA ALA A 2 -50.06 15.44 -14.91
C ALA A 2 -48.75 14.68 -14.62
N GLY A 3 -48.78 13.35 -14.69
CA GLY A 3 -47.60 12.52 -14.51
C GLY A 3 -46.65 12.62 -15.70
N LEU A 4 -45.34 12.56 -15.44
CA LEU A 4 -44.32 12.54 -16.49
C LEU A 4 -44.50 11.28 -17.36
N PRO A 5 -44.47 11.39 -18.70
CA PRO A 5 -44.63 10.24 -19.57
C PRO A 5 -43.48 9.25 -19.37
N ARG A 6 -43.79 7.95 -19.35
CA ARG A 6 -42.81 6.86 -19.14
C ARG A 6 -41.58 6.97 -20.06
N ALA A 7 -41.77 7.43 -21.29
CA ALA A 7 -40.68 7.69 -22.23
C ALA A 7 -39.70 8.77 -21.72
N ALA A 8 -40.21 9.84 -21.11
CA ALA A 8 -39.38 10.89 -20.52
C ALA A 8 -38.60 10.39 -19.30
N LEU A 9 -39.21 9.52 -18.48
CA LEU A 9 -38.52 8.87 -17.35
C LEU A 9 -37.38 7.96 -17.83
N LEU A 10 -37.61 7.18 -18.89
CA LEU A 10 -36.59 6.31 -19.48
C LEU A 10 -35.46 7.11 -20.14
N LEU A 11 -35.77 8.22 -20.82
CA LEU A 11 -34.78 9.13 -21.40
C LEU A 11 -33.92 9.81 -20.31
N LEU A 12 -34.54 10.26 -19.23
CA LEU A 12 -33.82 10.85 -18.09
C LEU A 12 -32.90 9.82 -17.41
N ALA A 13 -33.35 8.58 -17.26
CA ALA A 13 -32.53 7.50 -16.73
C ALA A 13 -31.32 7.18 -17.64
N ALA A 14 -31.53 7.08 -18.95
CA ALA A 14 -30.46 6.84 -19.91
C ALA A 14 -29.42 7.98 -19.93
N LEU A 15 -29.89 9.24 -19.85
CA LEU A 15 -29.02 10.41 -19.78
C LEU A 15 -28.19 10.44 -18.48
N ALA A 16 -28.80 10.08 -17.35
CA ALA A 16 -28.10 9.97 -16.07
C ALA A 16 -27.03 8.86 -16.08
N VAL A 17 -27.31 7.73 -16.72
CA VAL A 17 -26.31 6.65 -16.90
C VAL A 17 -25.16 7.11 -17.80
N ALA A 18 -25.43 7.82 -18.89
CA ALA A 18 -24.40 8.34 -19.79
C ALA A 18 -23.47 9.36 -19.10
N LEU A 19 -24.01 10.21 -18.22
CA LEU A 19 -23.23 11.18 -17.42
C LEU A 19 -22.39 10.50 -16.31
N ALA A 20 -22.77 9.30 -15.87
CA ALA A 20 -22.05 8.57 -14.83
C ALA A 20 -20.79 7.84 -15.35
N VAL A 21 -20.64 7.68 -16.67
CA VAL A 21 -19.47 7.00 -17.27
C VAL A 21 -18.35 7.99 -17.57
N SER A 22 -17.91 8.75 -16.57
CA SER A 22 -16.70 9.57 -16.67
C SER A 22 -15.47 8.72 -16.36
N SER A 23 -14.98 7.99 -17.37
CA SER A 23 -13.65 7.37 -17.29
C SER A 23 -12.59 8.47 -17.39
N ALA A 24 -12.20 9.05 -16.25
CA ALA A 24 -11.07 9.97 -16.20
C ALA A 24 -9.85 9.30 -16.83
N ALA A 25 -9.30 9.90 -17.89
CA ALA A 25 -8.12 9.40 -18.56
C ALA A 25 -6.97 9.28 -17.54
N ARG A 26 -6.45 8.06 -17.32
CA ARG A 26 -5.33 7.82 -16.42
C ARG A 26 -4.06 8.40 -17.04
N LEU A 27 -3.64 9.57 -16.55
CA LEU A 27 -2.37 10.16 -16.93
C LEU A 27 -1.22 9.22 -16.52
N VAL A 28 -0.43 8.78 -17.49
CA VAL A 28 0.76 7.97 -17.23
C VAL A 28 1.86 8.90 -16.70
N GLY A 29 2.52 8.51 -15.62
CA GLY A 29 3.62 9.28 -15.00
C GLY A 29 3.25 10.10 -13.77
N GLY A 30 1.96 10.29 -13.48
CA GLY A 30 1.49 10.83 -12.21
C GLY A 30 1.44 9.76 -11.10
N TRP A 31 1.35 10.20 -9.85
CA TRP A 31 0.98 9.31 -8.74
C TRP A 31 -0.46 8.84 -8.92
N MET A 32 -0.68 7.54 -8.77
CA MET A 32 -2.00 6.92 -8.79
C MET A 32 -2.15 5.97 -7.62
N ASP A 33 -3.37 5.86 -7.10
CA ASP A 33 -3.67 4.88 -6.06
C ASP A 33 -3.49 3.46 -6.65
N ALA A 34 -2.92 2.58 -5.84
CA ALA A 34 -2.63 1.20 -6.20
C ALA A 34 -3.39 0.27 -5.26
N GLN A 35 -3.82 -0.89 -5.78
CA GLN A 35 -4.43 -1.89 -4.91
C GLN A 35 -3.34 -2.62 -4.12
N VAL A 36 -3.62 -2.91 -2.85
CA VAL A 36 -2.65 -3.56 -1.96
C VAL A 36 -2.24 -4.93 -2.50
N ASN A 37 -3.17 -5.68 -3.10
CA ASN A 37 -2.94 -7.01 -3.68
C ASN A 37 -2.21 -6.99 -5.04
N GLU A 38 -1.88 -5.83 -5.59
CA GLU A 38 -1.04 -5.78 -6.80
C GLU A 38 0.33 -6.38 -6.49
N GLU A 39 0.81 -7.25 -7.38
CA GLU A 39 2.08 -7.96 -7.21
C GLU A 39 3.26 -7.00 -6.98
N GLY A 40 3.29 -5.87 -7.69
CA GLY A 40 4.32 -4.85 -7.52
C GLY A 40 4.28 -4.18 -6.14
N VAL A 41 3.08 -3.96 -5.59
CA VAL A 41 2.88 -3.38 -4.26
C VAL A 41 3.29 -4.39 -3.18
N GLN A 42 2.91 -5.66 -3.31
CA GLN A 42 3.32 -6.71 -2.38
C GLN A 42 4.84 -6.88 -2.35
N ARG A 43 5.50 -6.92 -3.52
CA ARG A 43 6.97 -6.98 -3.58
C ARG A 43 7.64 -5.75 -2.97
N ALA A 44 7.10 -4.55 -3.20
CA ALA A 44 7.61 -3.32 -2.59
C ALA A 44 7.42 -3.32 -1.07
N LEU A 45 6.30 -3.85 -0.57
CA LEU A 45 6.03 -4.01 0.86
C LEU A 45 7.02 -4.98 1.51
N ASP A 46 7.20 -6.16 0.94
CA ASP A 46 8.13 -7.17 1.46
C ASP A 46 9.56 -6.63 1.50
N PHE A 47 9.99 -5.95 0.42
CA PHE A 47 11.26 -5.26 0.36
C PHE A 47 11.37 -4.21 1.47
N ALA A 48 10.35 -3.37 1.65
CA ALA A 48 10.36 -2.31 2.64
C ALA A 48 10.47 -2.83 4.08
N ILE A 49 9.71 -3.88 4.42
CA ILE A 49 9.77 -4.52 5.73
C ILE A 49 11.13 -5.18 5.97
N SER A 50 11.69 -5.84 4.95
CA SER A 50 13.05 -6.40 5.01
C SER A 50 14.10 -5.32 5.30
N GLU A 51 14.09 -4.22 4.54
CA GLU A 51 15.06 -3.13 4.73
C GLU A 51 14.88 -2.42 6.08
N TYR A 52 13.63 -2.19 6.51
CA TYR A 52 13.34 -1.66 7.84
C TYR A 52 13.92 -2.56 8.94
N ASN A 53 13.72 -3.88 8.86
CA ASN A 53 14.22 -4.82 9.85
C ASN A 53 15.75 -4.89 9.86
N LYS A 54 16.42 -4.75 8.71
CA LYS A 54 17.88 -4.66 8.65
C LYS A 54 18.40 -3.39 9.34
N ALA A 55 17.78 -2.24 9.06
CA ALA A 55 18.19 -0.94 9.56
C ALA A 55 17.82 -0.67 11.04
N SER A 56 16.73 -1.27 11.53
CA SER A 56 16.27 -1.09 12.91
C SER A 56 17.28 -1.65 13.91
N ASN A 57 17.41 -1.05 15.10
CA ASN A 57 18.23 -1.62 16.20
C ASN A 57 17.44 -2.54 17.13
N ASP A 58 16.18 -2.82 16.82
CA ASP A 58 15.36 -3.74 17.61
C ASP A 58 15.93 -5.17 17.55
N ARG A 59 15.87 -5.90 18.67
CA ARG A 59 16.24 -7.32 18.71
C ARG A 59 15.23 -8.17 17.92
N TYR A 60 13.98 -7.74 17.92
CA TYR A 60 12.86 -8.43 17.29
C TYR A 60 12.61 -7.89 15.89
N GLN A 61 12.09 -8.75 15.03
CA GLN A 61 11.63 -8.34 13.70
C GLN A 61 10.22 -7.76 13.78
N SER A 62 9.94 -6.79 12.93
CA SER A 62 8.60 -6.23 12.74
C SER A 62 7.97 -6.76 11.47
N ARG A 63 6.64 -6.85 11.45
CA ARG A 63 5.82 -7.23 10.29
C ARG A 63 4.81 -6.16 9.98
N ALA A 64 4.36 -6.12 8.72
CA ALA A 64 3.17 -5.37 8.35
C ALA A 64 1.94 -5.95 9.07
N LEU A 65 1.21 -5.10 9.78
CA LEU A 65 -0.12 -5.36 10.31
C LEU A 65 -1.18 -5.01 9.26
N GLN A 66 -1.05 -3.80 8.69
CA GLN A 66 -2.00 -3.29 7.72
C GLN A 66 -1.34 -2.25 6.83
N VAL A 67 -1.62 -2.31 5.53
CA VAL A 67 -1.33 -1.21 4.59
C VAL A 67 -2.50 -0.23 4.65
N LYS A 68 -2.26 1.00 5.10
CA LYS A 68 -3.26 2.07 5.17
C LYS A 68 -3.46 2.74 3.83
N ASN A 69 -2.36 2.93 3.08
CA ASN A 69 -2.39 3.56 1.77
C ASN A 69 -1.28 2.98 0.88
N ALA A 70 -1.58 2.86 -0.42
CA ALA A 70 -0.63 2.41 -1.43
C ALA A 70 -0.79 3.23 -2.71
N ARG A 71 0.32 3.82 -3.17
CA ARG A 71 0.39 4.58 -4.41
C ARG A 71 1.55 4.12 -5.26
N LYS A 72 1.40 4.26 -6.57
CA LYS A 72 2.44 3.95 -7.56
C LYS A 72 2.59 5.08 -8.58
N GLN A 73 3.75 5.15 -9.19
CA GLN A 73 4.04 6.08 -10.27
C GLN A 73 4.99 5.41 -11.27
N VAL A 74 4.64 5.49 -12.55
CA VAL A 74 5.49 5.00 -13.65
C VAL A 74 6.55 6.06 -13.93
N VAL A 75 7.83 5.67 -13.93
CA VAL A 75 8.98 6.51 -14.29
C VAL A 75 9.92 5.72 -15.21
N ALA A 76 11.24 5.95 -15.18
CA ALA A 76 12.25 5.03 -15.74
C ALA A 76 12.38 3.72 -14.90
N GLY A 77 11.24 3.21 -14.45
CA GLY A 77 11.07 2.20 -13.39
C GLY A 77 9.68 2.41 -12.77
N MET A 78 9.53 2.03 -11.50
CA MET A 78 8.31 2.22 -10.72
C MET A 78 8.65 2.83 -9.36
N ASN A 79 8.01 3.94 -9.00
CA ASN A 79 7.99 4.40 -7.62
C ASN A 79 6.77 3.81 -6.91
N TYR A 80 6.94 3.42 -5.66
CA TYR A 80 5.87 3.04 -4.74
C TYR A 80 5.96 3.92 -3.50
N ALA A 81 4.81 4.41 -3.04
CA ALA A 81 4.67 5.08 -1.76
C ALA A 81 3.65 4.31 -0.92
N LEU A 82 4.09 3.77 0.21
CA LEU A 82 3.31 2.89 1.07
C LEU A 82 3.21 3.50 2.46
N GLU A 83 2.00 3.57 3.00
CA GLU A 83 1.77 3.85 4.43
C GLU A 83 1.33 2.55 5.09
N VAL A 84 2.12 2.10 6.06
CA VAL A 84 2.01 0.75 6.62
C VAL A 84 2.08 0.84 8.13
N GLU A 85 1.07 0.30 8.79
CA GLU A 85 1.15 -0.01 10.22
C GLU A 85 1.95 -1.28 10.38
N ILE A 86 3.05 -1.22 11.12
CA ILE A 86 3.92 -2.36 11.44
C ILE A 86 3.83 -2.69 12.93
N GLY A 87 3.98 -3.96 13.26
CA GLY A 87 3.97 -4.47 14.62
C GLY A 87 5.21 -5.30 14.93
N ARG A 88 5.73 -5.17 16.15
CA ARG A 88 6.81 -6.02 16.65
C ARG A 88 6.34 -7.47 16.82
N THR A 89 7.13 -8.40 16.30
CA THR A 89 6.91 -9.84 16.46
C THR A 89 7.71 -10.43 17.61
N THR A 90 7.41 -11.67 17.98
CA THR A 90 8.20 -12.44 18.96
C THR A 90 9.50 -12.99 18.37
N CYS A 91 9.66 -12.93 17.04
CA CYS A 91 10.81 -13.49 16.37
C CYS A 91 12.02 -12.57 16.43
N THR A 92 13.19 -13.16 16.67
CA THR A 92 14.45 -12.42 16.65
C THR A 92 14.98 -12.29 15.23
N LYS A 93 15.92 -11.36 15.02
CA LYS A 93 16.60 -11.19 13.72
C LYS A 93 17.39 -12.41 13.23
N SER A 94 17.75 -13.34 14.11
CA SER A 94 18.44 -14.57 13.74
C SER A 94 17.51 -15.62 13.10
N GLN A 95 16.19 -15.46 13.21
CA GLN A 95 15.23 -16.40 12.66
C GLN A 95 14.86 -16.03 11.21
N PRO A 96 14.89 -16.97 10.26
CA PRO A 96 14.74 -16.66 8.84
C PRO A 96 13.29 -16.48 8.38
N LYS A 97 12.28 -16.96 9.13
CA LYS A 97 10.89 -17.04 8.67
C LYS A 97 10.01 -15.97 9.30
N LEU A 98 9.95 -14.80 8.69
CA LEU A 98 9.12 -13.69 9.18
C LEU A 98 7.61 -13.92 8.97
N GLY A 99 7.20 -14.63 7.92
CA GLY A 99 5.79 -14.79 7.52
C GLY A 99 4.86 -15.46 8.55
N ASP A 100 5.41 -16.27 9.46
CA ASP A 100 4.65 -17.00 10.48
C ASP A 100 4.93 -16.49 11.90
N CYS A 101 5.70 -15.41 12.04
CA CYS A 101 6.07 -14.87 13.34
C CYS A 101 4.91 -14.15 14.01
N PRO A 102 4.45 -14.60 15.20
CA PRO A 102 3.35 -13.97 15.90
C PRO A 102 3.76 -12.62 16.47
N PHE A 103 2.79 -11.74 16.71
CA PHE A 103 3.00 -10.45 17.35
C PHE A 103 3.15 -10.59 18.85
N HIS A 104 3.84 -9.65 19.50
CA HIS A 104 3.81 -9.56 20.96
C HIS A 104 2.44 -9.09 21.46
N GLU A 105 1.84 -9.87 22.36
CA GLU A 105 0.59 -9.52 23.05
C GLU A 105 0.82 -8.79 24.38
N GLN A 106 2.02 -8.92 24.95
CA GLN A 106 2.37 -8.31 26.23
C GLN A 106 2.49 -6.79 26.07
N PRO A 107 1.75 -5.96 26.84
CA PRO A 107 1.67 -4.51 26.63
C PRO A 107 3.03 -3.78 26.63
N HIS A 108 3.99 -4.26 27.42
CA HIS A 108 5.32 -3.66 27.53
C HIS A 108 6.25 -4.01 26.36
N LEU A 109 5.97 -5.10 25.62
CA LEU A 109 6.71 -5.50 24.43
C LEU A 109 5.99 -5.17 23.13
N GLN A 110 4.67 -5.00 23.19
CA GLN A 110 3.87 -4.58 22.05
C GLN A 110 4.32 -3.19 21.59
N ARG A 111 4.78 -3.12 20.35
CA ARG A 111 5.09 -1.86 19.68
C ARG A 111 4.45 -1.86 18.31
N LYS A 112 3.67 -0.81 18.06
CA LYS A 112 3.06 -0.53 16.76
C LYS A 112 3.61 0.79 16.26
N MET A 113 3.90 0.86 14.98
CA MET A 113 4.40 2.06 14.34
C MET A 113 3.69 2.27 13.03
N LEU A 114 3.40 3.53 12.70
CA LEU A 114 2.98 3.92 11.38
C LEU A 114 4.21 4.36 10.59
N CYS A 115 4.46 3.69 9.47
CA CYS A 115 5.62 3.94 8.63
C CYS A 115 5.19 4.40 7.24
N SER A 116 5.88 5.40 6.72
CA SER A 116 5.83 5.81 5.33
C SER A 116 7.09 5.32 4.62
N PHE A 117 6.93 4.56 3.55
CA PHE A 117 8.02 4.02 2.74
C PHE A 117 7.91 4.54 1.31
N GLN A 118 9.03 4.99 0.75
CA GLN A 118 9.17 5.26 -0.68
C GLN A 118 10.21 4.32 -1.28
N ILE A 119 9.78 3.56 -2.28
CA ILE A 119 10.58 2.52 -2.91
C ILE A 119 10.68 2.84 -4.40
N TYR A 120 11.89 2.80 -4.94
CA TYR A 120 12.12 2.83 -6.37
C TYR A 120 12.50 1.43 -6.86
N SER A 121 11.80 0.94 -7.88
CA SER A 121 12.00 -0.37 -8.47
C SER A 121 12.36 -0.26 -9.95
N ILE A 122 13.30 -1.09 -10.40
CA ILE A 122 13.62 -1.31 -11.82
C ILE A 122 13.31 -2.78 -12.11
N PRO A 123 12.06 -3.14 -12.46
CA PRO A 123 11.61 -4.53 -12.52
C PRO A 123 12.43 -5.40 -13.47
N TRP A 124 12.81 -4.87 -14.64
CA TRP A 124 13.61 -5.59 -15.65
C TRP A 124 15.07 -5.81 -15.24
N GLN A 125 15.55 -5.17 -14.18
CA GLN A 125 16.86 -5.44 -13.58
C GLN A 125 16.76 -6.18 -12.25
N GLY A 126 15.54 -6.45 -11.75
CA GLY A 126 15.32 -7.04 -10.43
C GLY A 126 15.82 -6.18 -9.27
N LYS A 127 15.95 -4.85 -9.46
CA LYS A 127 16.47 -3.94 -8.43
C LYS A 127 15.35 -3.19 -7.71
N MET A 128 15.50 -3.04 -6.40
CA MET A 128 14.68 -2.17 -5.56
C MET A 128 15.58 -1.41 -4.59
N THR A 129 15.23 -0.16 -4.33
CA THR A 129 15.95 0.72 -3.40
C THR A 129 14.96 1.46 -2.53
N MET A 130 15.24 1.53 -1.23
CA MET A 130 14.52 2.39 -0.30
C MET A 130 15.02 3.83 -0.50
N THR A 131 14.20 4.69 -1.13
CA THR A 131 14.59 6.08 -1.40
C THR A 131 14.35 6.97 -0.19
N LYS A 132 13.28 6.71 0.56
CA LYS A 132 12.95 7.43 1.80
C LYS A 132 12.11 6.54 2.69
N TYR A 133 12.31 6.64 4.00
CA TYR A 133 11.35 6.10 4.96
C TYR A 133 11.30 6.95 6.23
N SER A 134 10.17 6.91 6.92
CA SER A 134 9.99 7.50 8.24
C SER A 134 8.96 6.68 9.01
N CYS A 135 9.14 6.54 10.31
CA CYS A 135 8.22 5.81 11.17
C CYS A 135 7.97 6.58 12.47
N GLU A 136 6.73 6.54 12.93
CA GLU A 136 6.29 7.14 14.19
C GLU A 136 5.45 6.13 14.98
N ASN A 137 5.28 6.36 16.29
CA ASN A 137 4.43 5.50 17.11
C ASN A 137 2.97 5.64 16.62
N ALA A 138 2.31 4.50 16.42
CA ALA A 138 0.91 4.44 16.00
C ALA A 138 -0.06 4.58 17.17
#